data_AF-A0A2D7F6K7-F1
#
_entry.id   AF-A0A2D7F6K7-F1
#
_cell.length_a   1.000
_cell.length_b   1.000
_cell.length_c   1.000
_cell.angle_alpha   90.00
_cell.angle_beta   90.00
_cell.angle_gamma   90.00
#
_symmetry.space_group_name_H-M   'P 1'
#
loop_
_entity.id
_entity.type
_entity.pdbx_description
1 polymer ?
#
loop_
_entity_poly.entity_id
_entity_poly.type
_entity_poly.pdbx_seq_one_letter_code
_entity_poly.pdbx_strand_id
1 'polypeptide(L)'
;MALTLGRLEPRTRSSLNEVRNDTGRTAFCGPYVISAITGWSISKVEDEIRRIRELPDHNKPAVVGTYTEEVEAALATFGYQMLEIENYMHLERKERPTLWSWMQKPRNAWTHYILGVHKGKEGHWILIKGVKMCDTFTEGRWQFVCDGPHRGARIMEVFQIRKSMM
;
A
#
# COMPACT_ATOMS: atom_id res chain seq x y z
N MET A 1 -25.16 33.08 20.14
CA MET A 1 -23.80 32.51 20.05
C MET A 1 -23.93 31.06 19.63
N ALA A 2 -23.58 30.74 18.38
CA ALA A 2 -23.64 29.36 17.87
C ALA A 2 -22.39 28.60 18.34
N LEU A 3 -22.60 27.47 19.00
CA LEU A 3 -21.55 26.51 19.35
C LEU A 3 -21.19 25.73 18.08
N THR A 4 -19.97 25.94 17.59
CA THR A 4 -19.40 25.17 16.48
C THR A 4 -19.22 23.72 16.94
N LEU A 5 -20.07 22.83 16.43
CA LEU A 5 -19.90 21.37 16.53
C LEU A 5 -18.51 21.01 16.00
N GLY A 6 -17.65 20.53 16.90
CA GLY A 6 -16.34 19.99 16.55
C GLY A 6 -16.50 18.90 15.49
N ARG A 7 -15.81 19.06 14.36
CA ARG A 7 -15.64 18.01 13.36
C ARG A 7 -15.16 16.74 14.07
N LEU A 8 -15.97 15.69 14.05
CA LEU A 8 -15.53 14.36 14.41
C LEU A 8 -14.51 13.92 13.34
N GLU A 9 -13.23 13.95 13.71
CA GLU A 9 -12.14 13.35 12.93
C GLU A 9 -12.55 11.93 12.45
N PRO A 10 -12.37 11.58 11.16
CA PRO A 10 -12.67 10.24 10.68
C PRO A 10 -11.78 9.23 11.39
N ARG A 11 -12.33 8.49 12.36
CA ARG A 11 -11.62 7.42 13.07
C ARG A 11 -11.05 6.42 12.05
N THR A 12 -9.73 6.29 12.01
CA THR A 12 -9.04 5.19 11.34
C THR A 12 -9.55 3.88 11.96
N ARG A 13 -10.28 3.07 11.19
CA ARG A 13 -10.80 1.80 11.70
C ARG A 13 -9.63 0.88 12.07
N SER A 14 -9.72 0.18 13.21
CA SER A 14 -8.81 -0.92 13.58
C SER A 14 -8.77 -2.03 12.54
N SER A 15 -9.80 -2.13 11.69
CA SER A 15 -9.96 -3.23 10.75
C SER A 15 -8.81 -3.30 9.75
N LEU A 16 -8.44 -4.53 9.45
CA LEU A 16 -7.53 -4.91 8.39
C LEU A 16 -8.41 -5.51 7.31
N ASN A 17 -8.63 -4.81 6.19
CA ASN A 17 -9.44 -5.39 5.13
C ASN A 17 -8.62 -6.50 4.47
N GLU A 18 -9.19 -7.70 4.39
CA GLU A 18 -8.65 -8.72 3.50
C GLU A 18 -8.81 -8.26 2.05
N VAL A 19 -7.85 -8.62 1.21
CA VAL A 19 -7.91 -8.28 -0.21
C VAL A 19 -8.96 -9.12 -0.90
N ARG A 20 -9.91 -8.45 -1.58
CA ARG A 20 -10.90 -9.13 -2.43
C ARG A 20 -10.35 -9.25 -3.85
N ASN A 21 -9.66 -10.36 -4.12
CA ASN A 21 -9.21 -10.68 -5.46
C ASN A 21 -10.31 -11.43 -6.25
N ASP A 22 -11.03 -10.69 -7.09
CA ASP A 22 -12.14 -11.17 -7.93
C ASP A 22 -11.71 -11.43 -9.38
N THR A 23 -10.42 -11.37 -9.68
CA THR A 23 -9.91 -11.46 -11.06
C THR A 23 -9.69 -12.88 -11.56
N GLY A 24 -9.80 -13.90 -10.69
CA GLY A 24 -9.51 -15.30 -11.02
C GLY A 24 -8.03 -15.61 -11.25
N ARG A 25 -7.13 -14.64 -11.02
CA ARG A 25 -5.67 -14.79 -11.16
C ARG A 25 -4.93 -14.18 -9.98
N THR A 26 -3.65 -14.49 -9.83
CA THR A 26 -2.76 -13.73 -8.94
C THR A 26 -2.48 -12.36 -9.55
N ALA A 27 -2.85 -11.28 -8.86
CA ALA A 27 -2.53 -9.91 -9.27
C ALA A 27 -1.16 -9.43 -8.76
N PHE A 28 -0.69 -8.30 -9.29
CA PHE A 28 0.58 -7.69 -8.87
C PHE A 28 0.43 -6.85 -7.60
N CYS A 29 1.56 -6.49 -7.00
CA CYS A 29 1.63 -5.97 -5.63
C CYS A 29 0.94 -4.62 -5.43
N GLY A 30 0.99 -3.71 -6.42
CA GLY A 30 0.27 -2.43 -6.38
C GLY A 30 -1.24 -2.59 -6.13
N PRO A 31 -1.96 -3.35 -6.98
CA PRO A 31 -3.37 -3.64 -6.76
C PRO A 31 -3.69 -4.28 -5.40
N TYR A 32 -2.85 -5.20 -4.91
CA TYR A 32 -3.04 -5.83 -3.60
C TYR A 32 -3.01 -4.80 -2.45
N VAL A 33 -2.00 -3.93 -2.41
CA VAL A 33 -1.86 -2.96 -1.30
C VAL A 33 -2.98 -1.92 -1.32
N ILE A 34 -3.40 -1.45 -2.50
CA ILE A 34 -4.51 -0.49 -2.63
C ILE A 34 -5.84 -1.15 -2.25
N SER A 35 -6.08 -2.39 -2.67
CA SER A 35 -7.29 -3.15 -2.29
C SER A 35 -7.39 -3.33 -0.78
N ALA A 36 -6.29 -3.71 -0.11
CA ALA A 36 -6.27 -3.88 1.35
C ALA A 36 -6.52 -2.56 2.11
N ILE A 37 -6.01 -1.42 1.61
CA ILE A 37 -6.29 -0.11 2.22
C ILE A 37 -7.75 0.29 2.02
N THR A 38 -8.24 0.18 0.80
CA THR A 38 -9.51 0.81 0.39
C THR A 38 -10.73 -0.08 0.63
N GLY A 39 -10.54 -1.39 0.67
CA GLY A 39 -11.61 -2.40 0.72
C GLY A 39 -12.28 -2.70 -0.64
N TRP A 40 -11.82 -2.06 -1.72
CA TRP A 40 -12.31 -2.35 -3.08
C TRP A 40 -11.68 -3.63 -3.63
N SER A 41 -12.36 -4.28 -4.59
CA SER A 41 -11.78 -5.44 -5.27
C SER A 41 -10.58 -5.06 -6.13
N ILE A 42 -9.72 -6.05 -6.40
CA ILE A 42 -8.60 -5.90 -7.32
C ILE A 42 -9.09 -5.44 -8.70
N SER A 43 -10.17 -5.99 -9.26
CA SER A 43 -10.70 -5.55 -10.55
C SER A 43 -10.98 -4.03 -10.59
N LYS A 44 -11.63 -3.50 -9.55
CA LYS A 44 -11.97 -2.08 -9.42
C LYS A 44 -10.73 -1.19 -9.25
N VAL A 45 -9.73 -1.67 -8.52
CA VAL A 45 -8.45 -0.98 -8.36
C VAL A 45 -7.69 -0.95 -9.68
N GLU A 46 -7.65 -2.07 -10.41
CA GLU A 46 -6.99 -2.11 -11.70
C GLU A 46 -7.68 -1.23 -12.74
N ASP A 47 -9.02 -1.18 -12.77
CA ASP A 47 -9.76 -0.25 -13.63
C ASP A 47 -9.31 1.20 -13.39
N GLU A 48 -9.10 1.58 -12.13
CA GLU A 48 -8.65 2.93 -11.78
C GLU A 48 -7.21 3.20 -12.23
N ILE A 49 -6.30 2.24 -12.04
CA ILE A 49 -4.92 2.37 -12.53
C ILE A 49 -4.88 2.45 -14.06
N ARG A 50 -5.69 1.65 -14.76
CA ARG A 50 -5.79 1.70 -16.23
C ARG A 50 -6.34 3.04 -16.71
N ARG A 51 -7.30 3.63 -15.98
CA ARG A 51 -7.82 4.98 -16.24
C ARG A 51 -6.72 6.05 -16.10
N ILE A 52 -5.89 5.95 -15.06
CA ILE A 52 -4.74 6.84 -14.83
C ILE A 52 -3.69 6.71 -15.95
N ARG A 53 -3.50 5.50 -16.49
CA ARG A 53 -2.63 5.23 -17.63
C ARG A 53 -3.23 5.62 -18.99
N GLU A 54 -4.46 6.15 -19.02
CA GLU A 54 -5.19 6.50 -20.24
C GLU A 54 -5.30 5.34 -21.24
N LEU A 55 -5.42 4.10 -20.75
CA LEU A 55 -5.52 2.92 -21.61
C LEU A 55 -6.90 2.82 -22.28
N PRO A 56 -6.99 2.34 -23.53
CA PRO A 56 -8.27 2.17 -24.21
C PRO A 56 -9.19 1.15 -23.51
N ASP A 57 -10.47 1.48 -23.36
CA ASP A 57 -11.45 0.65 -22.62
C ASP A 57 -11.65 -0.77 -23.18
N HIS A 58 -11.40 -0.96 -24.48
CA HIS A 58 -11.58 -2.25 -25.16
C HIS A 58 -10.47 -3.26 -24.83
N ASN A 59 -9.33 -2.81 -24.29
CA ASN A 59 -8.26 -3.67 -23.85
C ASN A 59 -8.02 -3.46 -22.36
N LYS A 60 -8.33 -4.48 -21.55
CA LYS A 60 -8.16 -4.45 -20.09
C LYS A 60 -7.02 -5.37 -19.67
N PRO A 61 -5.75 -5.06 -20.01
CA PRO A 61 -4.63 -5.89 -19.60
C PRO A 61 -4.53 -5.92 -18.08
N ALA A 62 -3.93 -6.98 -17.55
CA ALA A 62 -3.54 -7.03 -16.16
C ALA A 62 -2.59 -5.85 -15.85
N VAL A 63 -2.76 -5.22 -14.69
CA VAL A 63 -1.84 -4.17 -14.24
C VAL A 63 -0.56 -4.84 -13.75
N VAL A 64 0.48 -4.80 -14.58
CA VAL A 64 1.83 -5.30 -14.28
C VAL A 64 2.75 -4.12 -13.99
N GLY A 65 3.42 -4.16 -12.84
CA GLY A 65 4.23 -3.05 -12.34
C GLY A 65 3.38 -1.83 -11.98
N THR A 66 3.74 -1.10 -10.94
CA THR A 66 3.15 0.21 -10.63
C THR A 66 4.22 1.15 -10.12
N TYR A 67 4.21 2.38 -10.64
CA TYR A 67 5.05 3.46 -10.13
C TYR A 67 4.40 4.15 -8.92
N THR A 68 5.20 4.90 -8.17
CA THR A 68 4.77 5.62 -6.97
C THR A 68 3.60 6.55 -7.28
N GLU A 69 3.68 7.28 -8.38
CA GLU A 69 2.67 8.26 -8.83
C GLU A 69 1.34 7.57 -9.17
N GLU A 70 1.39 6.36 -9.72
CA GLU A 70 0.19 5.59 -10.07
C GLU A 70 -0.52 5.07 -8.81
N VAL A 71 0.27 4.60 -7.82
CA VAL A 71 -0.27 4.14 -6.54
C VAL A 71 -0.88 5.33 -5.77
N GLU A 72 -0.20 6.47 -5.75
CA GLU A 72 -0.69 7.70 -5.15
C GLU A 72 -1.99 8.18 -5.81
N ALA A 73 -2.00 8.31 -7.14
CA ALA A 73 -3.17 8.77 -7.88
C ALA A 73 -4.37 7.84 -7.70
N ALA A 74 -4.15 6.52 -7.72
CA ALA A 74 -5.22 5.55 -7.49
C ALA A 74 -5.78 5.66 -6.07
N LEU A 75 -4.93 5.80 -5.05
CA LEU A 75 -5.36 6.03 -3.66
C LEU A 75 -6.16 7.33 -3.51
N ALA A 76 -5.75 8.40 -4.21
CA ALA A 76 -6.43 9.68 -4.21
C ALA A 76 -7.88 9.56 -4.72
N THR A 77 -8.13 8.80 -5.79
CA THR A 77 -9.50 8.52 -6.28
C THR A 77 -10.37 7.83 -5.24
N PHE A 78 -9.77 7.03 -4.35
CA PHE A 78 -10.49 6.35 -3.27
C PHE A 78 -10.53 7.16 -1.95
N GLY A 79 -10.14 8.43 -1.97
CA GLY A 79 -10.20 9.32 -0.81
C GLY A 79 -9.08 9.09 0.20
N TYR A 80 -7.91 8.64 -0.25
CA TYR A 80 -6.71 8.49 0.56
C TYR A 80 -5.57 9.35 0.02
N GLN A 81 -4.72 9.84 0.93
CA GLN A 81 -3.48 10.53 0.61
C GLN A 81 -2.29 9.62 0.92
N MET A 82 -1.33 9.56 -0.01
CA MET A 82 -0.05 8.89 0.19
C MET A 82 1.02 9.94 0.49
N LEU A 83 1.67 9.85 1.65
CA LEU A 83 2.69 10.80 2.09
C LEU A 83 4.03 10.10 2.22
N GLU A 84 5.05 10.50 1.47
CA GLU A 84 6.41 10.02 1.68
C GLU A 84 6.90 10.47 3.06
N ILE A 85 7.38 9.53 3.87
CA ILE A 85 7.91 9.82 5.22
C ILE A 85 9.38 9.41 5.38
N GLU A 86 9.87 8.48 4.55
CA GLU A 86 11.27 8.07 4.53
C GLU A 86 11.65 7.66 3.10
N ASN A 87 12.79 8.14 2.61
CA ASN A 87 13.33 7.78 1.30
C ASN A 87 14.78 7.31 1.44
N TYR A 88 15.11 6.14 0.91
CA TYR A 88 16.42 5.49 0.99
C TYR A 88 17.05 5.27 -0.38
N MET A 89 16.48 5.84 -1.45
CA MET A 89 16.98 5.65 -2.81
C MET A 89 18.36 6.29 -3.02
N HIS A 90 18.71 7.27 -2.19
CA HIS A 90 20.03 7.90 -2.14
C HIS A 90 21.14 7.01 -1.56
N LEU A 91 20.79 5.88 -0.92
CA LEU A 91 21.75 4.93 -0.35
C LEU A 91 21.98 3.76 -1.30
N GLU A 92 23.19 3.19 -1.25
CA GLU A 92 23.47 1.90 -1.87
C GLU A 92 22.58 0.80 -1.27
N ARG A 93 22.15 -0.16 -2.10
CA ARG A 93 21.16 -1.17 -1.69
C ARG A 93 21.50 -1.90 -0.38
N LYS A 94 22.78 -2.18 -0.14
CA LYS A 94 23.25 -2.90 1.05
C LYS A 94 23.14 -2.07 2.35
N GLU A 95 23.11 -0.74 2.21
CA GLU A 95 23.10 0.23 3.32
C GLU A 95 21.67 0.61 3.73
N ARG A 96 20.70 0.41 2.83
CA ARG A 96 19.27 0.63 3.12
C ARG A 96 18.79 -0.26 4.27
N PRO A 97 17.87 0.22 5.13
CA PRO A 97 17.32 -0.61 6.19
C PRO A 97 16.58 -1.83 5.60
N THR A 98 16.64 -2.95 6.32
CA THR A 98 15.76 -4.08 6.03
C THR A 98 14.39 -3.83 6.65
N LEU A 99 13.35 -4.46 6.10
CA LEU A 99 12.02 -4.47 6.73
C LEU A 99 12.09 -4.84 8.21
N TRP A 100 12.88 -5.87 8.55
CA TRP A 100 13.05 -6.30 9.94
C TRP A 100 13.66 -5.23 10.84
N SER A 101 14.74 -4.56 10.41
CA SER A 101 15.36 -3.48 11.18
C SER A 101 14.44 -2.27 11.34
N TRP A 102 13.67 -1.95 10.30
CA TRP A 102 12.70 -0.86 10.34
C TRP A 102 11.56 -1.17 11.31
N MET A 103 11.13 -2.43 11.39
CA MET A 103 10.12 -2.89 12.35
C MET A 103 10.58 -2.94 13.81
N GLN A 104 11.89 -2.83 14.11
CA GLN A 104 12.37 -2.74 15.50
C GLN A 104 12.05 -1.40 16.16
N LYS A 105 11.70 -0.38 15.38
CA LYS A 105 11.25 0.92 15.88
C LYS A 105 9.72 0.87 16.06
N PRO A 106 9.16 1.55 17.09
CA PRO A 106 7.72 1.61 17.28
C PRO A 106 6.98 2.10 16.03
N ARG A 107 5.86 1.45 15.69
CA ARG A 107 4.99 1.83 14.57
C ARG A 107 3.59 2.11 15.08
N ASN A 108 2.92 3.09 14.47
CA ASN A 108 1.55 3.39 14.82
C ASN A 108 0.65 2.22 14.34
N ALA A 109 0.01 1.53 15.27
CA ALA A 109 -0.85 0.37 15.00
C ALA A 109 -2.10 0.71 14.15
N TRP A 110 -2.45 1.99 14.06
CA TRP A 110 -3.65 2.48 13.38
C TRP A 110 -3.35 3.05 11.99
N THR A 111 -2.08 3.21 11.66
CA THR A 111 -1.62 3.80 10.39
C THR A 111 -1.25 2.68 9.41
N HIS A 112 -1.68 2.85 8.17
CA HIS A 112 -1.18 2.06 7.06
C HIS A 112 0.11 2.70 6.52
N TYR A 113 1.11 1.86 6.26
CA TYR A 113 2.34 2.24 5.59
C TYR A 113 2.50 1.40 4.33
N ILE A 114 2.66 2.05 3.18
CA ILE A 114 3.11 1.38 1.96
C ILE A 114 4.63 1.47 1.93
N LEU A 115 5.30 0.34 1.76
CA LEU A 115 6.75 0.28 1.61
C LEU A 115 7.08 -0.21 0.21
N GLY A 116 7.91 0.54 -0.50
CA GLY A 116 8.63 0.03 -1.67
C GLY A 116 9.85 -0.74 -1.18
N VAL A 117 10.00 -2.00 -1.58
CA VAL A 117 11.17 -2.82 -1.23
C VAL A 117 11.81 -3.47 -2.46
N HIS A 118 13.07 -3.85 -2.34
CA HIS A 118 13.71 -4.71 -3.33
C HIS A 118 13.36 -6.18 -3.13
N LYS A 119 12.84 -6.82 -4.18
CA LYS A 119 12.69 -8.28 -4.29
C LYS A 119 13.52 -8.77 -5.48
N GLY A 120 14.67 -9.38 -5.21
CA GLY A 120 15.59 -9.77 -6.30
C GLY A 120 16.11 -8.55 -7.05
N LYS A 121 15.87 -8.47 -8.36
CA LYS A 121 16.20 -7.30 -9.20
C LYS A 121 15.03 -6.32 -9.38
N GLU A 122 13.86 -6.66 -8.85
CA GLU A 122 12.62 -5.92 -9.04
C GLU A 122 12.24 -5.13 -7.78
N GLY A 123 11.37 -4.13 -7.96
CA GLY A 123 10.67 -3.45 -6.89
C GLY A 123 9.39 -4.20 -6.51
N HIS A 124 9.00 -4.10 -5.25
CA HIS A 124 7.79 -4.73 -4.74
C HIS A 124 7.12 -3.88 -3.67
N TRP A 125 5.80 -3.77 -3.73
CA TRP A 125 4.99 -3.06 -2.75
C TRP A 125 4.56 -3.98 -1.61
N ILE A 126 4.74 -3.52 -0.37
CA ILE A 126 4.24 -4.19 0.83
C ILE A 126 3.39 -3.20 1.61
N LEU A 127 2.23 -3.65 2.07
CA LEU A 127 1.42 -2.89 3.03
C LEU A 127 1.74 -3.35 4.45
N ILE A 128 1.97 -2.40 5.35
CA ILE A 128 2.16 -2.62 6.79
C ILE A 128 1.07 -1.87 7.57
N LYS A 129 0.53 -2.52 8.61
CA LYS A 129 -0.26 -1.84 9.66
C LYS A 129 0.01 -2.50 11.00
N GLY A 130 0.50 -1.71 11.96
CA GLY A 130 1.06 -2.25 13.19
C GLY A 130 2.20 -3.24 12.91
N VAL A 131 2.07 -4.47 13.41
CA VAL A 131 3.07 -5.54 13.23
C VAL A 131 2.72 -6.53 12.12
N LYS A 132 1.71 -6.22 11.31
CA LYS A 132 1.23 -7.10 10.24
C LYS A 132 1.53 -6.53 8.86
N MET A 133 1.73 -7.43 7.90
CA MET A 133 1.94 -7.15 6.49
C MET A 133 0.90 -7.82 5.60
N CYS A 134 0.69 -7.25 4.42
CA CYS A 134 -0.19 -7.75 3.37
C CYS A 134 0.37 -7.35 1.98
N ASP A 135 0.35 -8.28 1.02
CA ASP A 135 0.84 -8.11 -0.35
C ASP A 135 0.43 -9.29 -1.25
N THR A 136 1.00 -9.38 -2.47
CA THR A 136 0.80 -10.52 -3.37
C THR A 136 1.29 -11.86 -2.80
N PHE A 137 2.43 -11.91 -2.11
CA PHE A 137 3.01 -13.17 -1.62
C PHE A 137 2.24 -13.77 -0.44
N THR A 138 1.47 -12.94 0.26
CA THR A 138 0.55 -13.35 1.32
C THR A 138 -0.86 -13.63 0.79
N GLU A 139 -1.06 -13.54 -0.53
CA GLU A 139 -2.38 -13.61 -1.18
C GLU A 139 -3.36 -12.59 -0.60
N GLY A 140 -2.85 -11.45 -0.12
CA GLY A 140 -3.64 -10.40 0.47
C GLY A 140 -4.21 -10.70 1.86
N ARG A 141 -3.70 -11.74 2.53
CA ARG A 141 -3.98 -12.03 3.94
C ARG A 141 -3.01 -11.29 4.84
N TRP A 142 -3.50 -10.81 5.97
CA TRP A 142 -2.68 -10.13 6.96
C TRP A 142 -1.89 -11.13 7.81
N GLN A 143 -0.56 -11.08 7.70
CA GLN A 143 0.37 -11.95 8.43
C GLN A 143 1.32 -11.14 9.29
N PHE A 144 1.88 -11.73 10.35
CA PHE A 144 2.91 -11.04 11.13
C PHE A 144 4.18 -10.84 10.30
N VAL A 145 4.81 -9.68 10.44
CA VAL A 145 6.04 -9.38 9.69
C VAL A 145 7.19 -10.34 10.05
N CYS A 146 7.24 -10.86 11.28
CA CYS A 146 8.26 -11.82 11.72
C CYS A 146 8.16 -13.19 11.04
N ASP A 147 6.98 -13.53 10.51
CA ASP A 147 6.72 -14.79 9.82
C ASP A 147 6.66 -14.59 8.29
N GLY A 148 6.66 -13.33 7.84
CA GLY A 148 6.48 -12.95 6.45
C GLY A 148 7.74 -13.10 5.58
N PRO A 149 7.57 -13.18 4.25
CA PRO A 149 8.64 -13.50 3.29
C PRO A 149 9.66 -12.38 3.04
N HIS A 150 9.48 -11.20 3.66
CA HIS A 150 10.20 -9.98 3.28
C HIS A 150 11.10 -9.39 4.39
N ARG A 151 11.35 -10.12 5.48
CA ARG A 151 12.17 -9.63 6.61
C ARG A 151 13.50 -9.02 6.20
N GLY A 152 14.20 -9.67 5.26
CA GLY A 152 15.50 -9.22 4.74
C GLY A 152 15.41 -8.27 3.54
N ALA A 153 14.21 -7.95 3.05
CA ALA A 153 14.03 -7.06 1.92
C ALA A 153 14.49 -5.64 2.30
N ARG A 154 15.22 -5.01 1.37
CA ARG A 154 15.78 -3.66 1.56
C ARG A 154 14.73 -2.63 1.15
N ILE A 155 14.44 -1.72 2.05
CA ILE A 155 13.43 -0.66 1.83
C ILE A 155 14.01 0.37 0.88
N MET A 156 13.23 0.76 -0.11
CA MET A 156 13.49 1.86 -1.02
C MET A 156 12.86 3.14 -0.46
N GLU A 157 11.57 3.08 -0.16
CA GLU A 157 10.76 4.22 0.22
C GLU A 157 9.65 3.77 1.18
N VAL A 158 9.20 4.69 2.03
CA VAL A 158 8.13 4.47 3.02
C VAL A 158 7.11 5.59 2.90
N PHE A 159 5.86 5.21 2.72
CA PHE A 159 4.74 6.13 2.59
C PHE A 159 3.73 5.90 3.71
N GLN A 160 3.35 6.95 4.42
CA GLN A 160 2.22 6.95 5.34
C GLN A 160 0.92 7.21 4.57
N ILE A 161 -0.11 6.40 4.81
CA ILE A 161 -1.42 6.59 4.20
C ILE A 161 -2.37 7.27 5.17
N ARG A 162 -3.03 8.34 4.71
CA ARG A 162 -4.06 9.07 5.45
C ARG A 162 -5.38 9.02 4.71
N LYS A 163 -6.49 9.06 5.45
CA LYS A 163 -7.79 9.30 4.83
C LYS A 163 -7.88 10.79 4.51
N SER A 164 -8.14 11.13 3.26
CA SER A 164 -8.35 12.51 2.85
C SER A 164 -9.67 12.98 3.47
N MET A 165 -9.64 14.10 4.18
CA MET A 165 -10.86 14.77 4.63
C MET A 165 -11.45 15.52 3.44
N MET A 166 -12.24 14.81 2.62
CA MET A 166 -13.25 15.46 1.79
C MET A 166 -14.43 15.88 2.67
#